data_AF-A0A3D2UAT3-F1
#
_entry.id   AF-A0A3D2UAT3-F1
#
_cell.length_a   1.000
_cell.length_b   1.000
_cell.length_c   1.000
_cell.angle_alpha   90.00
_cell.angle_beta   90.00
_cell.angle_gamma   90.00
#
_symmetry.space_group_name_H-M   'P 1'
#
loop_
_entity.id
_entity.type
_entity.pdbx_description
1 polymer ?
#
loop_
_entity_poly.entity_id
_entity_poly.type
_entity_poly.pdbx_seq_one_letter_code
_entity_poly.pdbx_strand_id
1 'polypeptide(L)'
;MSDPALPPGPPLPSDEDLLAAIEIIEQVALDRGLLARIDEENRKRVIQAAERIARPDRKSRKRLLRELKHREQADLAERKAADEHKLARTGIRTQPSSRHYKKACPPAPFTPELPPTGQWDPKNYIDQLDVPRSCYICKRDFELVHYFYDALCPDCAEFNWERRQRTTDLSGRYAVLTGGRVKIGFHAALKLLHAGCHLVVTTRFPRDAASRFEAEDDSADWMDRLQIHGLDLRHTPSVEAFADHLCQTLPRLDFLLNNACQTVRRPPGFYAHLMDEERKLADALPSSARSLLESYESLLQQPSGLSSKEVSLPDQVGHSLAGIQRAAELSQIPLVPEDADGGEELFPTGQLDGDLQQVDLRTVNSWRLRLAEVSTVELLEVQLVNAIAPFILNARLKPLMQRVETRDKHIVNVSAMEGIFYRAYKTDKHPHTNMAKAALNMLTRTSAQDYARDGIHMNSVDTGWITDEDPAEIAQRKTEELGFHPPLDQVDAAARICDPIIDGFLTGEHQWGQFLKDYQVDNW
;
A
#
# COMPACT_ATOMS: atom_id res chain seq x y z
N MET A 1 -29.31 52.07 22.40
CA MET A 1 -30.41 52.15 21.42
C MET A 1 -30.40 50.86 20.65
N SER A 2 -31.37 50.01 20.95
CA SER A 2 -31.52 48.66 20.39
C SER A 2 -32.22 48.76 19.05
N ASP A 3 -31.63 48.20 17.99
CA ASP A 3 -32.28 48.11 16.68
C ASP A 3 -33.53 47.22 16.78
N PRO A 4 -34.71 47.65 16.29
CA PRO A 4 -35.91 46.82 16.32
C PRO A 4 -35.76 45.68 15.30
N ALA A 5 -35.86 44.44 15.79
CA ALA A 5 -35.90 43.25 14.96
C ALA A 5 -37.09 43.31 13.99
N LEU A 6 -36.81 43.21 12.69
CA LEU A 6 -37.83 43.05 11.64
C LEU A 6 -38.70 41.80 11.92
N PRO A 7 -40.02 41.86 11.67
CA PRO A 7 -40.91 40.72 11.87
C PRO A 7 -40.50 39.54 10.96
N PRO A 8 -40.64 38.28 11.43
CA PRO A 8 -40.38 37.11 10.59
C PRO A 8 -41.32 37.15 9.37
N GLY A 9 -40.75 36.95 8.17
CA GLY A 9 -41.52 36.88 6.94
C GLY A 9 -42.54 35.72 6.96
N PRO A 10 -43.50 35.72 6.03
CA PRO A 10 -44.47 34.62 5.92
C PRO A 10 -43.76 33.27 5.74
N PRO A 11 -44.32 32.17 6.27
CA PRO A 11 -43.75 30.84 6.11
C PRO A 11 -43.63 30.48 4.62
N LEU A 12 -42.56 29.76 4.27
CA LEU A 12 -42.38 29.25 2.91
C LEU A 12 -43.49 28.24 2.60
N PRO A 13 -44.05 28.24 1.38
CA PRO A 13 -45.09 27.28 0.98
C PRO A 13 -44.54 25.86 0.99
N SER A 14 -45.36 24.89 1.41
CA SER A 14 -45.05 23.46 1.33
C SER A 14 -45.16 22.94 -0.11
N ASP A 15 -44.68 21.72 -0.37
CA ASP A 15 -44.85 21.07 -1.68
C ASP A 15 -46.34 20.89 -2.04
N GLU A 16 -47.19 20.61 -1.05
CA GLU A 16 -48.65 20.51 -1.22
C GLU A 16 -49.27 21.86 -1.59
N ASP A 17 -48.83 22.96 -0.96
CA ASP A 17 -49.30 24.32 -1.30
C ASP A 17 -48.93 24.70 -2.73
N LEU A 18 -47.73 24.31 -3.19
CA LEU A 18 -47.28 24.57 -4.57
C LEU A 18 -48.07 23.75 -5.59
N LEU A 19 -48.39 22.49 -5.30
CA LEU A 19 -49.22 21.64 -6.15
C LEU A 19 -50.67 22.16 -6.23
N ALA A 20 -51.26 22.55 -5.09
CA ALA A 20 -52.58 23.17 -5.06
C ALA A 20 -52.60 24.52 -5.82
N ALA A 21 -51.52 25.30 -5.72
CA ALA A 21 -51.39 26.54 -6.49
C ALA A 21 -51.32 26.28 -7.99
N ILE A 22 -50.66 25.21 -8.44
CA ILE A 22 -50.64 24.80 -9.86
C ILE A 22 -52.06 24.53 -10.35
N GLU A 23 -52.83 23.71 -9.64
CA GLU A 23 -54.22 23.38 -10.02
C GLU A 23 -55.09 24.64 -10.13
N ILE A 24 -54.96 25.58 -9.19
CA ILE A 24 -55.71 26.84 -9.21
C ILE A 24 -55.26 27.72 -10.39
N ILE A 25 -53.95 27.81 -10.67
CA ILE A 25 -53.43 28.58 -11.81
C ILE A 25 -53.92 27.99 -13.13
N GLU A 26 -53.96 26.66 -13.27
CA GLU A 26 -54.48 25.97 -14.45
C GLU A 26 -55.98 26.22 -14.65
N GLN A 27 -56.79 26.17 -13.58
CA GLN A 27 -58.21 26.51 -13.65
C GLN A 27 -58.45 27.97 -14.06
N VAL A 28 -57.67 28.91 -13.55
CA VAL A 28 -57.73 30.33 -13.93
C VAL A 28 -57.25 30.56 -15.36
N ALA A 29 -56.29 29.75 -15.84
CA ALA A 29 -55.83 29.79 -17.23
C ALA A 29 -56.91 29.28 -18.21
N LEU A 30 -57.71 28.29 -17.80
CA LEU A 30 -58.85 27.76 -18.56
C LEU A 30 -60.07 28.68 -18.51
N ASP A 31 -60.42 29.22 -17.34
CA ASP A 31 -61.51 30.19 -17.14
C ASP A 31 -61.01 31.46 -16.44
N ARG A 32 -60.68 32.46 -17.26
CA ARG A 32 -60.22 33.76 -16.78
C ARG A 32 -61.32 34.55 -16.04
N GLY A 33 -62.60 34.16 -16.19
CA GLY A 33 -63.73 34.75 -15.49
C GLY A 33 -63.67 34.57 -13.98
N LEU A 34 -62.94 33.56 -13.49
CA LEU A 34 -62.72 33.33 -12.05
C LEU A 34 -62.06 34.52 -11.34
N LEU A 35 -61.26 35.33 -12.05
CA LEU A 35 -60.64 36.54 -11.51
C LEU A 35 -61.65 37.67 -11.21
N ALA A 36 -62.90 37.56 -11.67
CA ALA A 36 -63.97 38.49 -11.31
C ALA A 36 -64.41 38.36 -9.84
N ARG A 37 -64.08 37.24 -9.20
CA ARG A 37 -64.44 36.94 -7.79
C ARG A 37 -63.56 37.67 -6.76
N ILE A 38 -62.47 38.30 -7.21
CA ILE A 38 -61.54 39.07 -6.37
C ILE A 38 -61.50 40.55 -6.81
N ASP A 39 -61.09 41.41 -5.89
CA ASP A 39 -60.94 42.85 -6.14
C ASP A 39 -59.84 43.17 -7.18
N GLU A 40 -59.86 44.42 -7.67
CA GLU A 40 -58.94 44.86 -8.73
C GLU A 40 -57.47 44.79 -8.30
N GLU A 41 -57.19 45.06 -7.02
CA GLU A 41 -55.83 45.02 -6.46
C GLU A 41 -55.26 43.61 -6.48
N ASN A 42 -56.00 42.63 -5.93
CA ASN A 42 -55.54 41.24 -5.91
C ASN A 42 -55.50 40.63 -7.32
N ARG A 43 -56.39 41.04 -8.23
CA ARG A 43 -56.31 40.65 -9.65
C ARG A 43 -54.99 41.08 -10.29
N LYS A 44 -54.55 42.32 -10.04
CA LYS A 44 -53.26 42.82 -10.54
C LYS A 44 -52.09 42.04 -9.93
N ARG A 45 -52.15 41.71 -8.63
CA ARG A 45 -51.11 40.93 -7.93
C ARG A 45 -50.93 39.53 -8.54
N VAL A 46 -52.02 38.81 -8.81
CA VAL A 46 -51.98 37.46 -9.43
C VAL A 46 -51.33 37.51 -10.81
N ILE A 47 -51.75 38.46 -11.67
CA ILE A 47 -51.22 38.59 -13.03
C ILE A 47 -49.72 38.94 -13.00
N GLN A 48 -49.31 39.90 -12.16
CA GLN A 48 -47.91 40.28 -12.01
C GLN A 48 -47.05 39.14 -11.47
N ALA A 49 -47.56 38.33 -10.53
CA ALA A 49 -46.88 37.16 -10.02
C ALA A 49 -46.69 36.10 -11.13
N ALA A 50 -47.75 35.80 -11.89
CA ALA A 50 -47.69 34.88 -13.01
C ALA A 50 -46.69 35.33 -14.10
N GLU A 51 -46.63 36.62 -14.42
CA GLU A 51 -45.66 37.16 -15.38
C GLU A 51 -44.22 37.04 -14.87
N ARG A 52 -43.95 37.32 -13.59
CA ARG A 52 -42.62 37.15 -12.98
C ARG A 52 -42.16 35.70 -12.95
N ILE A 53 -43.08 34.76 -12.75
CA ILE A 53 -42.80 33.32 -12.81
C ILE A 53 -42.53 32.89 -14.26
N ALA A 54 -43.34 33.33 -15.21
CA ALA A 54 -43.19 32.97 -16.63
C ALA A 54 -41.97 33.62 -17.30
N ARG A 55 -41.61 34.85 -16.89
CA ARG A 55 -40.48 35.63 -17.44
C ARG A 55 -39.55 36.10 -16.31
N PRO A 56 -38.84 35.17 -15.65
CA PRO A 56 -37.98 35.52 -14.54
C PRO A 56 -36.76 36.32 -15.01
N ASP A 57 -36.27 37.22 -14.17
CA ASP A 57 -35.03 37.95 -14.38
C ASP A 57 -33.80 37.02 -14.25
N ARG A 58 -32.62 37.51 -14.66
CA ARG A 58 -31.38 36.72 -14.67
C ARG A 58 -30.99 36.20 -13.28
N LYS A 59 -31.22 36.95 -12.20
CA LYS A 59 -30.88 36.56 -10.83
C LYS A 59 -31.81 35.44 -10.35
N SER A 60 -33.10 35.55 -10.62
CA SER A 60 -34.09 34.51 -10.27
C SER A 60 -33.83 33.19 -11.01
N ARG A 61 -33.50 33.24 -12.31
CA ARG A 61 -33.08 32.03 -13.08
C ARG A 61 -31.85 31.36 -12.48
N LYS A 62 -30.80 32.14 -12.16
CA LYS A 62 -29.59 31.61 -11.52
C LYS A 62 -29.87 30.99 -10.16
N ARG A 63 -30.80 31.57 -9.38
CA ARG A 63 -31.21 31.03 -8.08
C ARG A 63 -31.88 29.67 -8.23
N LEU A 64 -32.83 29.51 -9.15
CA LEU A 64 -33.48 28.23 -9.40
C LEU A 64 -32.48 27.16 -9.86
N LEU A 65 -31.61 27.48 -10.83
CA LEU A 65 -30.57 26.54 -11.29
C LEU A 65 -29.63 26.11 -10.16
N ARG A 66 -29.28 27.04 -9.25
CA ARG A 66 -28.47 26.71 -8.07
C ARG A 66 -29.21 25.78 -7.12
N GLU A 67 -30.50 26.00 -6.90
CA GLU A 67 -31.31 25.17 -6.01
C GLU A 67 -31.53 23.76 -6.59
N LEU A 68 -31.83 23.66 -7.88
CA LEU A 68 -31.95 22.37 -8.57
C LEU A 68 -30.64 21.58 -8.49
N LYS A 69 -29.50 22.23 -8.76
CA LYS A 69 -28.18 21.60 -8.63
C LYS A 69 -27.89 21.17 -7.19
N HIS A 70 -28.29 21.96 -6.20
CA HIS A 70 -28.13 21.63 -4.79
C HIS A 70 -28.95 20.38 -4.42
N ARG A 71 -30.19 20.28 -4.90
CA ARG A 71 -31.04 19.10 -4.73
C ARG A 71 -30.45 17.86 -5.41
N GLU A 72 -30.02 17.96 -6.67
CA GLU A 72 -29.34 16.87 -7.37
C GLU A 72 -28.07 16.39 -6.63
N GLN A 73 -27.30 17.32 -6.05
CA GLN A 73 -26.13 17.00 -5.25
C GLN A 73 -26.49 16.32 -3.93
N ALA A 74 -27.58 16.75 -3.28
CA ALA A 74 -28.09 16.12 -2.05
C ALA A 74 -28.58 14.70 -2.32
N ASP A 75 -29.37 14.48 -3.37
CA ASP A 75 -29.87 13.16 -3.75
C ASP A 75 -28.71 12.20 -4.10
N LEU A 76 -27.68 12.70 -4.79
CA LEU A 76 -26.47 11.92 -5.08
C LEU A 76 -25.68 11.59 -3.79
N ALA A 77 -25.58 12.52 -2.86
CA ALA A 77 -24.90 12.31 -1.59
C ALA A 77 -25.62 11.27 -0.72
N GLU A 78 -26.96 11.29 -0.69
CA GLU A 78 -27.78 10.31 0.01
C GLU A 78 -27.57 8.90 -0.55
N ARG A 79 -27.59 8.74 -1.88
CA ARG A 79 -27.32 7.45 -2.54
C ARG A 79 -25.91 6.94 -2.24
N LYS A 80 -24.91 7.82 -2.26
CA LYS A 80 -23.53 7.45 -1.88
C LYS A 80 -23.42 7.02 -0.42
N ALA A 81 -24.12 7.68 0.49
CA ALA A 81 -24.15 7.29 1.89
C ALA A 81 -24.81 5.91 2.08
N ALA A 82 -25.86 5.60 1.33
CA ALA A 82 -26.47 4.27 1.33
C ALA A 82 -25.51 3.19 0.79
N ASP A 83 -24.79 3.50 -0.28
CA ASP A 83 -23.76 2.62 -0.86
C ASP A 83 -22.60 2.34 0.09
N GLU A 84 -22.23 3.30 0.95
CA GLU A 84 -21.16 3.13 1.93
C GLU A 84 -21.44 1.99 2.92
N HIS A 85 -22.71 1.77 3.29
CA HIS A 85 -23.11 0.61 4.11
C HIS A 85 -22.97 -0.73 3.37
N LYS A 86 -23.10 -0.74 2.03
CA LYS A 86 -22.86 -1.94 1.21
C LYS A 86 -21.36 -2.22 1.17
N LEU A 87 -20.55 -1.19 0.92
CA LEU A 87 -19.09 -1.28 0.81
C LEU A 87 -18.44 -1.67 2.15
N ALA A 88 -18.95 -1.16 3.28
CA ALA A 88 -18.46 -1.48 4.63
C ALA A 88 -18.52 -2.97 4.99
N ARG A 89 -19.27 -3.79 4.25
CA ARG A 89 -19.36 -5.26 4.44
C ARG A 89 -18.29 -6.05 3.68
N THR A 90 -17.55 -5.41 2.79
CA THR A 90 -16.51 -6.07 1.99
C THR A 90 -15.35 -6.57 2.84
N GLY A 91 -14.71 -7.64 2.39
CA GLY A 91 -13.55 -8.25 3.06
C GLY A 91 -12.39 -7.26 3.25
N ILE A 92 -12.08 -6.44 2.25
CA ILE A 92 -11.00 -5.44 2.34
C ILE A 92 -11.20 -4.42 3.47
N ARG A 93 -12.45 -4.18 3.89
CA ARG A 93 -12.79 -3.25 4.98
C ARG A 93 -13.05 -3.93 6.32
N THR A 94 -13.50 -5.18 6.33
CA THR A 94 -13.93 -5.91 7.54
C THR A 94 -12.92 -6.90 8.07
N GLN A 95 -12.07 -7.44 7.19
CA GLN A 95 -11.04 -8.40 7.53
C GLN A 95 -9.74 -7.62 7.64
N PRO A 96 -9.30 -7.20 8.85
CA PRO A 96 -7.91 -6.79 9.02
C PRO A 96 -7.06 -7.94 8.48
N SER A 97 -6.09 -7.63 7.61
CA SER A 97 -5.21 -8.58 6.91
C SER A 97 -4.97 -9.81 7.78
N SER A 98 -5.78 -10.84 7.57
CA SER A 98 -5.89 -11.90 8.55
C SER A 98 -4.55 -12.61 8.59
N ARG A 99 -3.90 -12.66 9.76
CA ARG A 99 -2.63 -13.38 9.96
C ARG A 99 -2.65 -14.76 9.33
N HIS A 100 -3.80 -15.43 9.41
CA HIS A 100 -4.07 -16.71 8.76
C HIS A 100 -4.07 -16.59 7.23
N TYR A 101 -2.91 -16.83 6.61
CA TYR A 101 -2.85 -17.18 5.19
C TYR A 101 -3.58 -18.52 5.03
N LYS A 102 -4.71 -18.55 4.31
CA LYS A 102 -5.33 -19.84 3.98
C LYS A 102 -4.33 -20.65 3.16
N LYS A 103 -4.08 -21.90 3.56
CA LYS A 103 -3.23 -22.86 2.84
C LYS A 103 -3.57 -22.80 1.35
N ALA A 104 -2.61 -22.37 0.54
CA ALA A 104 -2.82 -22.19 -0.88
C ALA A 104 -3.22 -23.54 -1.52
N CYS A 105 -4.38 -23.59 -2.15
CA CYS A 105 -4.81 -24.74 -2.93
C CYS A 105 -4.50 -24.41 -4.39
N PRO A 106 -3.45 -25.00 -5.01
CA PRO A 106 -3.08 -24.66 -6.38
C PRO A 106 -4.23 -24.99 -7.34
N PRO A 107 -4.70 -24.03 -8.17
CA PRO A 107 -5.59 -24.35 -9.28
C PRO A 107 -4.84 -25.19 -10.32
N ALA A 108 -5.58 -26.01 -11.07
CA ALA A 108 -5.03 -26.72 -12.23
C ALA A 108 -4.42 -25.72 -13.23
N PRO A 109 -3.31 -26.07 -13.93
CA PRO A 109 -2.64 -25.14 -14.84
C PRO A 109 -3.59 -24.68 -15.95
N PHE A 110 -3.74 -23.36 -16.09
CA PHE A 110 -4.47 -22.73 -17.18
C PHE A 110 -3.57 -21.74 -17.90
N THR A 111 -3.70 -21.70 -19.22
CA THR A 111 -3.03 -20.75 -20.10
C THR A 111 -3.61 -19.35 -19.84
N PRO A 112 -2.79 -18.29 -19.69
CA PRO A 112 -3.32 -16.96 -19.41
C PRO A 112 -3.94 -16.36 -20.68
N GLU A 113 -5.22 -16.65 -20.90
CA GLU A 113 -6.11 -15.76 -21.65
C GLU A 113 -6.69 -14.75 -20.66
N LEU A 114 -6.77 -13.47 -21.07
CA LEU A 114 -7.57 -12.46 -20.38
C LEU A 114 -8.93 -13.08 -20.04
N PRO A 115 -9.46 -12.91 -18.81
CA PRO A 115 -10.72 -13.55 -18.44
C PRO A 115 -11.79 -13.18 -19.47
N PRO A 116 -12.52 -14.17 -20.02
CA PRO A 116 -13.61 -13.88 -20.93
C PRO A 116 -14.60 -12.95 -20.22
N THR A 117 -14.93 -11.84 -20.88
CA THR A 117 -15.90 -10.88 -20.35
C THR A 117 -17.23 -11.60 -20.05
N GLY A 118 -17.66 -11.59 -18.79
CA GLY A 118 -19.03 -11.94 -18.41
C GLY A 118 -19.32 -13.37 -17.94
N GLN A 119 -18.33 -14.14 -17.47
CA GLN A 119 -18.60 -15.35 -16.67
C GLN A 119 -18.03 -15.18 -15.25
N TRP A 120 -18.86 -14.69 -14.34
CA TRP A 120 -18.48 -14.54 -12.93
C TRP A 120 -19.34 -15.44 -12.04
N ASP A 121 -18.80 -15.97 -10.94
CA ASP A 121 -19.60 -16.71 -9.96
C ASP A 121 -20.47 -15.70 -9.17
N PRO A 122 -21.80 -15.73 -9.27
CA PRO A 122 -22.66 -14.81 -8.54
C PRO A 122 -22.44 -14.83 -7.03
N LYS A 123 -21.89 -15.92 -6.47
CA LYS A 123 -21.58 -16.03 -5.04
C LYS A 123 -20.46 -15.10 -4.59
N ASN A 124 -19.61 -14.64 -5.50
CA ASN A 124 -18.52 -13.72 -5.20
C ASN A 124 -18.98 -12.27 -5.09
N TYR A 125 -20.27 -11.97 -5.31
CA TYR A 125 -20.79 -10.60 -5.29
C TYR A 125 -21.88 -10.46 -4.23
N ILE A 126 -21.73 -9.45 -3.38
CA ILE A 126 -22.59 -9.28 -2.21
C ILE A 126 -23.67 -8.22 -2.41
N ASP A 127 -23.44 -7.26 -3.31
CA ASP A 127 -24.28 -6.08 -3.46
C ASP A 127 -24.14 -5.41 -4.84
N GLN A 128 -25.09 -4.52 -5.16
CA GLN A 128 -25.05 -3.59 -6.27
C GLN A 128 -25.17 -2.15 -5.76
N LEU A 129 -24.30 -1.28 -6.25
CA LEU A 129 -24.25 0.14 -5.91
C LEU A 129 -25.32 0.92 -6.65
N ASP A 130 -25.90 1.91 -5.98
CA ASP A 130 -26.81 2.87 -6.59
C ASP A 130 -26.04 3.90 -7.42
N VAL A 131 -24.79 4.19 -7.04
CA VAL A 131 -23.90 5.12 -7.74
C VAL A 131 -22.70 4.35 -8.29
N PRO A 132 -22.48 4.32 -9.62
CA PRO A 132 -21.31 3.67 -10.20
C PRO A 132 -20.00 4.21 -9.64
N ARG A 133 -19.03 3.33 -9.43
CA ARG A 133 -17.66 3.66 -9.02
C ARG A 133 -16.67 3.34 -10.13
N SER A 134 -15.58 4.10 -10.21
CA SER A 134 -14.49 3.82 -11.15
C SER A 134 -13.54 2.78 -10.56
N CYS A 135 -13.25 1.72 -11.32
CA CYS A 135 -12.32 0.66 -10.95
C CYS A 135 -10.90 1.20 -10.71
N TYR A 136 -10.25 0.80 -9.62
CA TYR A 136 -8.89 1.20 -9.29
C TYR A 136 -7.86 0.81 -10.37
N ILE A 137 -8.04 -0.32 -11.05
CA ILE A 137 -7.10 -0.80 -12.07
C ILE A 137 -7.45 -0.22 -13.44
N CYS A 138 -8.56 -0.68 -14.05
CA CYS A 138 -8.90 -0.37 -15.44
C CYS A 138 -9.66 0.95 -15.64
N LYS A 139 -10.05 1.63 -14.56
CA LYS A 139 -10.79 2.91 -14.55
C LYS A 139 -12.22 2.86 -15.13
N ARG A 140 -12.71 1.69 -15.56
CA ARG A 140 -14.11 1.49 -15.98
C ARG A 140 -15.06 1.67 -14.80
N ASP A 141 -16.22 2.25 -15.05
CA ASP A 141 -17.30 2.31 -14.08
C ASP A 141 -17.92 0.93 -13.84
N PHE A 142 -18.28 0.66 -12.59
CA PHE A 142 -18.94 -0.58 -12.18
C PHE A 142 -19.91 -0.33 -11.01
N GLU A 143 -20.88 -1.21 -10.88
CA GLU A 143 -21.89 -1.16 -9.81
C GLU A 143 -21.90 -2.43 -8.97
N LEU A 144 -21.47 -3.58 -9.52
CA LEU A 144 -21.51 -4.86 -8.82
C LEU A 144 -20.29 -5.02 -7.90
N VAL A 145 -20.52 -5.28 -6.62
CA VAL A 145 -19.49 -5.29 -5.56
C VAL A 145 -19.03 -6.71 -5.25
N HIS A 146 -17.74 -6.97 -5.43
CA HIS A 146 -17.11 -8.23 -5.04
C HIS A 146 -17.09 -8.36 -3.51
N TYR A 147 -17.24 -9.57 -2.98
CA TYR A 147 -17.31 -9.81 -1.54
C TYR A 147 -16.06 -9.33 -0.80
N PHE A 148 -14.91 -9.33 -1.46
CA PHE A 148 -13.65 -8.85 -0.90
C PHE A 148 -13.28 -7.43 -1.34
N TYR A 149 -13.33 -7.11 -2.64
CA TYR A 149 -12.79 -5.86 -3.18
C TYR A 149 -13.93 -4.87 -3.42
N ASP A 150 -13.80 -3.68 -2.86
CA ASP A 150 -14.81 -2.62 -2.93
C ASP A 150 -14.50 -1.55 -4.00
N ALA A 151 -13.29 -1.60 -4.57
CA ALA A 151 -12.74 -0.63 -5.51
C ALA A 151 -12.34 -1.25 -6.87
N LEU A 152 -12.65 -2.54 -7.11
CA LEU A 152 -12.36 -3.23 -8.37
C LEU A 152 -13.65 -3.63 -9.07
N CYS A 153 -13.72 -3.42 -10.39
CA CYS A 153 -14.81 -3.97 -11.18
C CYS A 153 -14.76 -5.51 -11.19
N PRO A 154 -15.87 -6.20 -11.53
CA PRO A 154 -15.94 -7.67 -11.52
C PRO A 154 -14.76 -8.38 -12.19
N ASP A 155 -14.39 -7.97 -13.40
CA ASP A 155 -13.27 -8.58 -14.15
C ASP A 155 -11.93 -8.42 -13.40
N CYS A 156 -11.66 -7.23 -12.86
CA CYS A 156 -10.43 -6.95 -12.13
C CYS A 156 -10.41 -7.65 -10.76
N ALA A 157 -11.56 -7.70 -10.08
CA ALA A 157 -11.70 -8.32 -8.77
C ALA A 157 -11.43 -9.83 -8.84
N GLU A 158 -12.05 -10.54 -9.79
CA GLU A 158 -11.82 -11.97 -10.01
C GLU A 158 -10.36 -12.26 -10.37
N PHE A 159 -9.79 -11.47 -11.29
CA PHE A 159 -8.39 -11.62 -11.68
C PHE A 159 -7.43 -11.40 -10.50
N ASN A 160 -7.64 -10.35 -9.70
CA ASN A 160 -6.78 -10.10 -8.53
C ASN A 160 -6.98 -11.17 -7.46
N TRP A 161 -8.22 -11.63 -7.26
CA TRP A 161 -8.52 -12.68 -6.29
C TRP A 161 -7.84 -14.01 -6.65
N GLU A 162 -7.84 -14.38 -7.93
CA GLU A 162 -7.13 -15.54 -8.43
C GLU A 162 -5.61 -15.38 -8.26
N ARG A 163 -5.04 -14.27 -8.74
CA ARG A 163 -3.60 -13.96 -8.61
C ARG A 163 -3.12 -13.94 -7.15
N ARG A 164 -3.94 -13.41 -6.24
CA ARG A 164 -3.71 -13.39 -4.80
C ARG A 164 -3.44 -14.79 -4.25
N GLN A 165 -4.24 -15.78 -4.67
CA GLN A 165 -4.17 -17.16 -4.18
C GLN A 165 -3.21 -18.05 -4.97
N ARG A 166 -2.86 -17.65 -6.19
CA ARG A 166 -2.00 -18.41 -7.10
C ARG A 166 -0.67 -18.80 -6.44
N THR A 167 -0.23 -20.02 -6.69
CA THR A 167 1.03 -20.58 -6.20
C THR A 167 1.61 -21.57 -7.21
N THR A 168 2.84 -22.01 -6.98
CA THR A 168 3.54 -23.04 -7.77
C THR A 168 4.52 -23.79 -6.87
N ASP A 169 5.03 -24.94 -7.33
CA ASP A 169 6.06 -25.68 -6.59
C ASP A 169 7.44 -25.07 -6.82
N LEU A 170 8.02 -24.54 -5.75
CA LEU A 170 9.35 -23.95 -5.67
C LEU A 170 10.28 -24.77 -4.75
N SER A 171 9.96 -26.05 -4.52
CA SER A 171 10.78 -26.96 -3.72
C SER A 171 12.23 -27.01 -4.22
N GLY A 172 13.17 -26.90 -3.28
CA GLY A 172 14.62 -26.89 -3.58
C GLY A 172 15.16 -25.58 -4.18
N ARG A 173 14.32 -24.55 -4.33
CA ARG A 173 14.73 -23.19 -4.72
C ARG A 173 15.11 -22.37 -3.50
N TYR A 174 16.02 -21.41 -3.68
CA TYR A 174 16.48 -20.52 -2.62
C TYR A 174 16.13 -19.07 -2.93
N ALA A 175 15.60 -18.36 -1.94
CA ALA A 175 15.23 -16.96 -2.03
C ALA A 175 15.86 -16.13 -0.91
N VAL A 176 16.17 -14.88 -1.23
CA VAL A 176 16.50 -13.83 -0.26
C VAL A 176 15.43 -12.75 -0.34
N LEU A 177 14.84 -12.38 0.79
CA LEU A 177 13.81 -11.36 0.90
C LEU A 177 14.21 -10.31 1.94
N THR A 178 14.36 -9.06 1.51
CA THR A 178 14.67 -7.97 2.44
C THR A 178 13.40 -7.40 3.07
N GLY A 179 13.46 -7.11 4.38
CA GLY A 179 12.35 -6.48 5.11
C GLY A 179 11.15 -7.42 5.35
N GLY A 180 11.38 -8.67 5.75
CA GLY A 180 10.33 -9.67 5.91
C GLY A 180 9.62 -9.72 7.27
N ARG A 181 9.91 -8.79 8.20
CA ARG A 181 9.34 -8.80 9.56
C ARG A 181 7.85 -8.49 9.62
N VAL A 182 7.38 -7.57 8.77
CA VAL A 182 6.01 -7.02 8.80
C VAL A 182 5.50 -6.71 7.39
N LYS A 183 4.20 -6.44 7.27
CA LYS A 183 3.54 -5.95 6.05
C LYS A 183 3.80 -6.87 4.84
N ILE A 184 4.04 -6.29 3.67
CA ILE A 184 4.24 -6.96 2.37
C ILE A 184 5.31 -8.05 2.49
N GLY A 185 6.44 -7.74 3.13
CA GLY A 185 7.56 -8.67 3.25
C GLY A 185 7.20 -9.91 4.07
N PHE A 186 6.41 -9.76 5.14
CA PHE A 186 5.94 -10.89 5.93
C PHE A 186 5.05 -11.83 5.10
N HIS A 187 4.05 -11.27 4.40
CA HIS A 187 3.16 -12.09 3.58
C HIS A 187 3.85 -12.69 2.33
N ALA A 188 4.85 -12.00 1.76
CA ALA A 188 5.65 -12.55 0.67
C ALA A 188 6.54 -13.70 1.14
N ALA A 189 7.09 -13.60 2.36
CA ALA A 189 7.83 -14.69 2.98
C ALA A 189 6.94 -15.95 3.11
N LEU A 190 5.74 -15.81 3.70
CA LEU A 190 4.80 -16.91 3.83
C LEU A 190 4.42 -17.51 2.47
N LYS A 191 4.18 -16.66 1.45
CA LYS A 191 3.84 -17.13 0.10
C LYS A 191 4.96 -17.98 -0.53
N LEU A 192 6.22 -17.59 -0.36
CA LEU A 192 7.38 -18.35 -0.85
C LEU A 192 7.63 -19.63 -0.03
N LEU A 193 7.45 -19.56 1.29
CA LEU A 193 7.59 -20.71 2.19
C LEU A 193 6.52 -21.77 1.91
N HIS A 194 5.26 -21.37 1.71
CA HIS A 194 4.16 -22.26 1.32
C HIS A 194 4.34 -22.88 -0.07
N ALA A 195 5.09 -22.21 -0.95
CA ALA A 195 5.50 -22.75 -2.25
C ALA A 195 6.68 -23.75 -2.17
N GLY A 196 7.26 -24.00 -0.99
CA GLY A 196 8.37 -24.96 -0.83
C GLY A 196 9.78 -24.36 -0.90
N CYS A 197 9.90 -23.03 -1.01
CA CYS A 197 11.20 -22.35 -1.14
C CYS A 197 12.01 -22.34 0.18
N HIS A 198 13.33 -22.50 0.10
CA HIS A 198 14.24 -22.11 1.19
C HIS A 198 14.39 -20.59 1.19
N LEU A 199 14.14 -19.95 2.34
CA LEU A 199 14.03 -18.51 2.41
C LEU A 199 15.00 -17.92 3.44
N VAL A 200 15.77 -16.92 3.03
CA VAL A 200 16.50 -16.03 3.93
C VAL A 200 15.77 -14.69 4.01
N VAL A 201 15.28 -14.35 5.19
CA VAL A 201 14.64 -13.05 5.48
C VAL A 201 15.63 -12.13 6.18
N THR A 202 15.68 -10.86 5.76
CA THR A 202 16.42 -9.83 6.51
C THR A 202 15.50 -8.81 7.16
N THR A 203 15.92 -8.28 8.30
CA THR A 203 15.21 -7.24 9.07
C THR A 203 16.16 -6.58 10.07
N ARG A 204 15.85 -5.37 10.54
CA ARG A 204 16.58 -4.76 11.67
C ARG A 204 16.29 -5.43 13.01
N PHE A 205 15.14 -6.09 13.14
CA PHE A 205 14.65 -6.71 14.38
C PHE A 205 14.44 -8.21 14.15
N PRO A 206 15.51 -9.02 14.13
CA PRO A 206 15.44 -10.45 13.81
C PRO A 206 14.73 -11.30 14.87
N ARG A 207 14.78 -10.94 16.16
CA ARG A 207 14.14 -11.74 17.22
C ARG A 207 12.61 -11.55 17.22
N ASP A 208 12.14 -10.32 17.00
CA ASP A 208 10.72 -10.04 16.77
C ASP A 208 10.22 -10.76 15.51
N ALA A 209 11.00 -10.77 14.41
CA ALA A 209 10.64 -11.54 13.22
C ALA A 209 10.53 -13.04 13.49
N ALA A 210 11.49 -13.63 14.21
CA ALA A 210 11.46 -15.05 14.57
C ALA A 210 10.19 -15.41 15.36
N SER A 211 9.83 -14.57 16.34
CA SER A 211 8.62 -14.76 17.15
C SER A 211 7.33 -14.65 16.31
N ARG A 212 7.31 -13.76 15.31
CA ARG A 212 6.16 -13.60 14.41
C ARG A 212 5.97 -14.81 13.50
N PHE A 213 7.05 -15.32 12.91
CA PHE A 213 6.98 -16.51 12.06
C PHE A 213 6.65 -17.77 12.86
N GLU A 214 7.20 -17.92 14.07
CA GLU A 214 6.86 -19.04 14.96
C GLU A 214 5.38 -19.03 15.37
N ALA A 215 4.77 -17.84 15.50
CA ALA A 215 3.37 -17.69 15.90
C ALA A 215 2.35 -18.07 14.81
N GLU A 216 2.79 -18.34 13.57
CA GLU A 216 1.90 -18.83 12.51
C GLU A 216 1.51 -20.30 12.76
N ASP A 217 0.23 -20.61 12.55
CA ASP A 217 -0.36 -21.92 12.90
C ASP A 217 0.29 -23.09 12.16
N ASP A 218 0.77 -22.86 10.93
CA ASP A 218 1.40 -23.85 10.07
C ASP A 218 2.93 -23.72 10.02
N SER A 219 3.52 -22.96 10.94
CA SER A 219 4.97 -22.71 10.98
C SER A 219 5.82 -23.99 11.00
N ALA A 220 5.34 -25.03 11.68
CA ALA A 220 5.98 -26.34 11.72
C ALA A 220 6.17 -27.00 10.33
N ASP A 221 5.36 -26.63 9.32
CA ASP A 221 5.44 -27.18 7.96
C ASP A 221 6.60 -26.60 7.12
N TRP A 222 7.20 -25.48 7.56
CA TRP A 222 8.16 -24.74 6.73
C TRP A 222 9.31 -24.06 7.48
N MET A 223 9.30 -24.02 8.81
CA MET A 223 10.32 -23.34 9.62
C MET A 223 11.75 -23.86 9.39
N ASP A 224 11.92 -25.15 9.04
CA ASP A 224 13.22 -25.75 8.71
C ASP A 224 13.87 -25.14 7.45
N ARG A 225 13.07 -24.46 6.63
CA ARG A 225 13.49 -23.79 5.40
C ARG A 225 13.68 -22.28 5.56
N LEU A 226 13.42 -21.71 6.73
CA LEU A 226 13.53 -20.27 7.00
C LEU A 226 14.81 -19.94 7.79
N GLN A 227 15.54 -18.92 7.32
CA GLN A 227 16.63 -18.28 8.06
C GLN A 227 16.34 -16.78 8.20
N ILE A 228 16.63 -16.21 9.36
CA ILE A 228 16.40 -14.79 9.65
C ILE A 228 17.72 -14.12 10.02
N HIS A 229 18.03 -13.01 9.37
CA HIS A 229 19.23 -12.22 9.62
C HIS A 229 18.92 -10.78 10.02
N GLY A 230 19.57 -10.34 11.09
CA GLY A 230 19.69 -8.93 11.44
C GLY A 230 20.50 -8.19 10.39
N LEU A 231 19.92 -7.16 9.75
CA LEU A 231 20.60 -6.32 8.79
C LEU A 231 19.98 -4.92 8.73
N ASP A 232 20.80 -3.90 8.99
CA ASP A 232 20.49 -2.51 8.72
C ASP A 232 21.03 -2.08 7.34
N LEU A 233 20.12 -1.89 6.39
CA LEU A 233 20.45 -1.50 5.01
C LEU A 233 21.05 -0.10 4.90
N ARG A 234 20.99 0.73 5.96
CA ARG A 234 21.71 2.02 6.01
C ARG A 234 23.22 1.83 6.16
N HIS A 235 23.67 0.67 6.62
CA HIS A 235 25.09 0.37 6.85
C HIS A 235 25.68 -0.48 5.71
N THR A 236 26.13 0.20 4.65
CA THR A 236 26.68 -0.41 3.43
C THR A 236 27.69 -1.55 3.66
N PRO A 237 28.74 -1.41 4.52
CA PRO A 237 29.69 -2.50 4.75
C PRO A 237 29.04 -3.80 5.23
N SER A 238 27.95 -3.69 6.01
CA SER A 238 27.22 -4.86 6.49
C SER A 238 26.32 -5.48 5.43
N VAL A 239 25.80 -4.70 4.47
CA VAL A 239 25.11 -5.24 3.30
C VAL A 239 26.08 -6.06 2.44
N GLU A 240 27.30 -5.57 2.28
CA GLU A 240 28.36 -6.30 1.55
C GLU A 240 28.77 -7.58 2.28
N ALA A 241 29.07 -7.49 3.58
CA ALA A 241 29.46 -8.64 4.38
C ALA A 241 28.35 -9.71 4.46
N PHE A 242 27.09 -9.29 4.50
CA PHE A 242 25.95 -10.20 4.41
C PHE A 242 25.91 -10.92 3.06
N ALA A 243 26.09 -10.20 1.94
CA ALA A 243 26.14 -10.83 0.62
C ALA A 243 27.31 -11.82 0.50
N ASP A 244 28.48 -11.47 1.04
CA ASP A 244 29.65 -12.34 1.06
C ASP A 244 29.40 -13.61 1.92
N HIS A 245 28.73 -13.48 3.07
CA HIS A 245 28.30 -14.60 3.90
C HIS A 245 27.35 -15.54 3.15
N LEU A 246 26.35 -15.00 2.46
CA LEU A 246 25.41 -15.82 1.68
C LEU A 246 26.13 -16.55 0.53
N CYS A 247 27.06 -15.89 -0.16
CA CYS A 247 27.89 -16.51 -1.19
C CYS A 247 28.70 -17.70 -0.64
N GLN A 248 29.13 -17.65 0.61
CA GLN A 248 29.91 -18.72 1.26
C GLN A 248 29.02 -19.86 1.79
N THR A 249 27.83 -19.55 2.29
CA THR A 249 27.01 -20.49 3.08
C THR A 249 25.85 -21.10 2.31
N LEU A 250 25.22 -20.37 1.39
CA LEU A 250 24.09 -20.90 0.62
C LEU A 250 24.58 -21.76 -0.54
N PRO A 251 23.92 -22.89 -0.83
CA PRO A 251 24.30 -23.75 -1.95
C PRO A 251 23.94 -23.14 -3.31
N ARG A 252 22.91 -22.29 -3.37
CA ARG A 252 22.40 -21.61 -4.58
C ARG A 252 21.55 -20.40 -4.18
N LEU A 253 21.25 -19.53 -5.15
CA LEU A 253 20.24 -18.49 -5.03
C LEU A 253 19.45 -18.40 -6.33
N ASP A 254 18.13 -18.51 -6.25
CA ASP A 254 17.24 -18.45 -7.41
C ASP A 254 16.47 -17.13 -7.47
N PHE A 255 16.05 -16.62 -6.31
CA PHE A 255 15.20 -15.45 -6.21
C PHE A 255 15.77 -14.41 -5.25
N LEU A 256 15.79 -13.13 -5.66
CA LEU A 256 16.12 -12.01 -4.79
C LEU A 256 14.98 -11.00 -4.84
N LEU A 257 14.33 -10.76 -3.70
CA LEU A 257 13.27 -9.79 -3.55
C LEU A 257 13.78 -8.63 -2.69
N ASN A 258 14.12 -7.53 -3.36
CA ASN A 258 14.48 -6.27 -2.73
C ASN A 258 13.20 -5.54 -2.31
N ASN A 259 12.58 -6.00 -1.23
CA ASN A 259 11.32 -5.50 -0.70
C ASN A 259 11.48 -4.37 0.34
N ALA A 260 12.53 -4.42 1.15
CA ALA A 260 12.77 -3.41 2.18
C ALA A 260 12.79 -1.99 1.55
N CYS A 261 11.89 -1.14 2.04
CA CYS A 261 11.71 0.20 1.53
C CYS A 261 11.29 1.14 2.66
N GLN A 262 11.89 2.33 2.70
CA GLN A 262 11.48 3.44 3.54
C GLN A 262 10.71 4.45 2.69
N THR A 263 9.40 4.51 2.90
CA THR A 263 8.52 5.54 2.33
C THR A 263 8.28 6.65 3.35
N VAL A 264 8.02 6.27 4.60
CA VAL A 264 7.97 7.16 5.76
C VAL A 264 9.12 6.83 6.70
N ARG A 265 9.93 7.83 7.04
CA ARG A 265 10.98 7.71 8.05
C ARG A 265 10.33 7.61 9.44
N ARG A 266 10.65 6.53 10.14
CA ARG A 266 10.24 6.32 11.54
C ARG A 266 11.44 6.56 12.46
N PRO A 267 11.31 7.42 13.48
CA PRO A 267 12.41 7.75 14.39
C PRO A 267 12.66 6.60 15.39
N PRO A 268 13.76 6.64 16.16
CA PRO A 268 14.07 5.66 17.21
C PRO A 268 12.90 5.35 18.15
N GLY A 269 12.20 6.38 18.63
CA GLY A 269 11.07 6.24 19.56
C GLY A 269 9.96 5.31 19.07
N PHE A 270 9.70 5.26 17.77
CA PHE A 270 8.71 4.37 17.15
C PHE A 270 9.03 2.87 17.31
N TYR A 271 10.32 2.53 17.46
CA TYR A 271 10.78 1.15 17.59
C TYR A 271 11.24 0.80 19.01
N ALA A 272 11.21 1.76 19.94
CA ALA A 272 11.74 1.57 21.29
C ALA A 272 11.12 0.35 21.99
N HIS A 273 9.83 0.10 21.78
CA HIS A 273 9.09 -1.04 22.34
C HIS A 273 9.61 -2.42 21.89
N LEU A 274 10.36 -2.50 20.78
CA LEU A 274 10.93 -3.77 20.29
C LEU A 274 12.28 -4.09 20.93
N MET A 275 12.94 -3.10 21.51
CA MET A 275 14.34 -3.23 21.93
C MET A 275 14.54 -4.19 23.10
N ASP A 276 13.55 -4.32 23.99
CA ASP A 276 13.63 -5.24 25.12
C ASP A 276 13.72 -6.69 24.65
N GLU A 277 12.94 -7.06 23.63
CA GLU A 277 12.99 -8.40 23.02
C GLU A 277 14.29 -8.61 22.23
N GLU A 278 14.72 -7.63 21.43
CA GLU A 278 15.96 -7.76 20.64
C GLU A 278 17.22 -7.92 21.49
N ARG A 279 17.23 -7.32 22.69
CA ARG A 279 18.35 -7.42 23.65
C ARG A 279 18.37 -8.74 24.42
N LYS A 280 17.32 -9.57 24.33
CA LYS A 280 17.33 -10.89 24.98
C LYS A 280 18.43 -11.75 24.38
N LEU A 281 19.06 -12.56 25.23
CA LEU A 281 20.04 -13.56 24.80
C LEU A 281 19.36 -14.61 23.92
N ALA A 282 20.09 -15.15 22.94
CA ALA A 282 19.59 -16.21 22.06
C ALA A 282 19.01 -17.41 22.83
N ASP A 283 19.62 -17.78 23.96
CA ASP A 283 19.18 -18.89 24.81
C ASP A 283 17.82 -18.65 25.50
N ALA A 284 17.36 -17.40 25.57
CA ALA A 284 16.07 -17.05 26.14
C ALA A 284 14.90 -17.25 25.16
N LEU A 285 15.18 -17.48 23.87
CA LEU A 285 14.16 -17.77 22.87
C LEU A 285 13.73 -19.26 22.92
N PRO A 286 12.49 -19.58 22.52
CA PRO A 286 12.08 -20.96 22.25
C PRO A 286 13.05 -21.67 21.30
N SER A 287 13.20 -23.00 21.42
CA SER A 287 14.13 -23.76 20.58
C SER A 287 13.80 -23.66 19.09
N SER A 288 12.51 -23.59 18.75
CA SER A 288 11.98 -23.37 17.41
C SER A 288 12.36 -22.00 16.84
N ALA A 289 12.24 -20.92 17.63
CA ALA A 289 12.70 -19.60 17.20
C ALA A 289 14.24 -19.50 17.10
N ARG A 290 14.97 -20.24 17.93
CA ARG A 290 16.45 -20.27 17.88
C ARG A 290 16.99 -20.81 16.56
N SER A 291 16.40 -21.87 16.02
CA SER A 291 16.88 -22.48 14.77
C SER A 291 16.82 -21.50 13.59
N LEU A 292 15.84 -20.59 13.59
CA LEU A 292 15.71 -19.54 12.57
C LEU A 292 16.89 -18.55 12.58
N LEU A 293 17.55 -18.38 13.72
CA LEU A 293 18.61 -17.39 13.96
C LEU A 293 20.02 -18.02 13.99
N GLU A 294 20.17 -19.34 13.86
CA GLU A 294 21.47 -20.02 13.97
C GLU A 294 22.52 -19.49 12.99
N SER A 295 22.15 -19.32 11.71
CA SER A 295 23.03 -18.75 10.67
C SER A 295 23.44 -17.32 11.01
N TYR A 296 22.52 -16.53 11.56
CA TYR A 296 22.77 -15.16 11.99
C TYR A 296 23.72 -15.11 13.19
N GLU A 297 23.44 -15.85 14.25
CA GLU A 297 24.28 -15.92 15.46
C GLU A 297 25.68 -16.47 15.14
N SER A 298 25.81 -17.41 14.19
CA SER A 298 27.11 -17.87 13.70
C SER A 298 27.90 -16.75 13.02
N LEU A 299 27.25 -15.94 12.18
CA LEU A 299 27.88 -14.78 11.55
C LEU A 299 28.34 -13.73 12.57
N LEU A 300 27.62 -13.58 13.70
CA LEU A 300 28.03 -12.69 14.79
C LEU A 300 29.33 -13.14 15.47
N GLN A 301 29.54 -14.45 15.57
CA GLN A 301 30.68 -15.06 16.26
C GLN A 301 31.94 -15.16 15.40
N GLN A 302 31.84 -14.99 14.08
CA GLN A 302 33.01 -15.01 13.22
C GLN A 302 33.93 -13.82 13.57
N PRO A 303 35.22 -14.05 13.88
CA PRO A 303 36.16 -12.96 14.06
C PRO A 303 36.21 -12.17 12.76
N SER A 304 36.06 -10.84 12.84
CA SER A 304 36.03 -9.95 11.68
C SER A 304 37.34 -10.05 10.87
N GLY A 305 37.41 -11.03 9.97
CA GLY A 305 38.57 -11.37 9.15
C GLY A 305 38.76 -10.46 7.94
N LEU A 306 37.87 -9.48 7.75
CA LEU A 306 38.05 -8.39 6.78
C LEU A 306 38.94 -7.32 7.41
N SER A 307 40.24 -7.62 7.48
CA SER A 307 41.29 -6.62 7.64
C SER A 307 41.25 -5.68 6.44
N SER A 308 40.44 -4.62 6.52
CA SER A 308 40.67 -3.42 5.73
C SER A 308 41.97 -2.81 6.25
N LYS A 309 43.10 -3.20 5.63
CA LYS A 309 44.31 -2.39 5.70
C LYS A 309 43.92 -0.99 5.20
N GLU A 310 44.13 -0.01 6.08
CA GLU A 310 44.00 1.44 5.82
C GLU A 310 42.59 1.99 5.61
N VAL A 311 41.85 2.27 6.70
CA VAL A 311 41.24 3.59 6.98
C VAL A 311 40.95 3.66 8.48
N SER A 312 41.51 4.66 9.18
CA SER A 312 41.22 4.97 10.58
C SER A 312 39.82 5.57 10.73
N LEU A 313 38.80 4.75 10.98
CA LEU A 313 37.50 5.19 11.50
C LEU A 313 37.47 5.04 13.03
N PRO A 314 36.70 5.86 13.76
CA PRO A 314 36.60 5.77 15.22
C PRO A 314 36.13 4.37 15.70
N ASP A 315 36.72 3.86 16.78
CA ASP A 315 36.52 2.50 17.34
C ASP A 315 35.05 2.10 17.60
N GLN A 316 34.12 3.05 17.65
CA GLN A 316 32.70 2.78 17.90
C GLN A 316 31.89 2.40 16.65
N VAL A 317 32.41 2.61 15.44
CA VAL A 317 31.73 2.30 14.15
C VAL A 317 32.67 1.59 13.16
N GLY A 318 33.92 1.29 13.56
CA GLY A 318 34.96 0.76 12.68
C GLY A 318 34.84 -0.72 12.26
N HIS A 319 33.84 -1.47 12.73
CA HIS A 319 33.67 -2.87 12.37
C HIS A 319 32.69 -3.03 11.19
N SER A 320 33.16 -3.63 10.08
CA SER A 320 32.37 -3.92 8.86
C SER A 320 31.02 -4.63 9.13
N LEU A 321 30.92 -5.35 10.25
CA LEU A 321 29.75 -6.12 10.67
C LEU A 321 28.78 -5.38 11.61
N ALA A 322 29.00 -4.11 11.97
CA ALA A 322 28.16 -3.40 12.94
C ALA A 322 26.65 -3.40 12.57
N GLY A 323 26.34 -3.22 11.28
CA GLY A 323 25.00 -3.29 10.69
C GLY A 323 24.34 -4.67 10.70
N ILE A 324 25.10 -5.73 10.96
CA ILE A 324 24.60 -7.09 11.21
C ILE A 324 24.53 -7.35 12.71
N GLN A 325 25.60 -7.06 13.45
CA GLN A 325 25.72 -7.39 14.87
C GLN A 325 24.79 -6.59 15.78
N ARG A 326 24.48 -5.37 15.39
CA ARG A 326 23.71 -4.42 16.19
C ARG A 326 22.67 -3.71 15.33
N ALA A 327 22.05 -4.44 14.40
CA ALA A 327 21.09 -3.88 13.45
C ALA A 327 19.93 -3.16 14.16
N ALA A 328 19.42 -3.76 15.24
CA ALA A 328 18.39 -3.16 16.08
C ALA A 328 18.91 -1.90 16.79
N GLU A 329 20.08 -1.94 17.44
CA GLU A 329 20.62 -0.79 18.16
C GLU A 329 21.03 0.37 17.25
N LEU A 330 21.54 0.09 16.04
CA LEU A 330 21.83 1.12 15.05
C LEU A 330 20.57 1.87 14.61
N SER A 331 19.40 1.20 14.62
CA SER A 331 18.11 1.85 14.40
C SER A 331 17.70 2.83 15.50
N GLN A 332 18.33 2.74 16.68
CA GLN A 332 18.03 3.56 17.83
C GLN A 332 18.95 4.78 17.98
N ILE A 333 19.95 4.94 17.12
CA ILE A 333 20.85 6.09 17.18
C ILE A 333 20.08 7.33 16.67
N PRO A 334 19.92 8.38 17.48
CA PRO A 334 19.33 9.64 17.02
C PRO A 334 20.29 10.32 16.04
N LEU A 335 19.80 10.65 14.85
CA LEU A 335 20.60 11.25 13.76
C LEU A 335 20.18 12.69 13.44
N VAL A 336 18.93 13.06 13.75
CA VAL A 336 18.41 14.42 13.63
C VAL A 336 17.79 14.90 14.96
N PRO A 337 17.68 16.21 15.21
CA PRO A 337 17.12 16.72 16.47
C PRO A 337 15.74 16.15 16.82
N GLU A 338 14.87 15.95 15.81
CA GLU A 338 13.53 15.37 15.94
C GLU A 338 13.54 13.91 16.44
N ASP A 339 14.67 13.19 16.34
CA ASP A 339 14.77 11.82 16.85
C ASP A 339 14.82 11.76 18.38
N ALA A 340 15.05 12.90 19.05
CA ALA A 340 14.97 13.01 20.50
C ALA A 340 13.51 12.93 21.00
N ASP A 341 12.55 13.20 20.12
CA ASP A 341 11.13 13.14 20.43
C ASP A 341 10.64 11.69 20.32
N GLY A 342 10.60 10.99 21.46
CA GLY A 342 10.20 9.58 21.55
C GLY A 342 9.12 9.29 22.58
N GLY A 343 8.40 10.32 23.04
CA GLY A 343 7.41 10.19 24.11
C GLY A 343 6.16 9.38 23.72
N GLU A 344 5.50 8.83 24.74
CA GLU A 344 4.20 8.12 24.64
C GLU A 344 3.10 8.93 23.94
N GLU A 345 3.23 10.26 23.91
CA GLU A 345 2.30 11.16 23.21
C GLU A 345 2.35 11.00 21.68
N LEU A 346 3.52 10.67 21.13
CA LEU A 346 3.73 10.47 19.69
C LEU A 346 3.69 8.98 19.31
N PHE A 347 4.24 8.14 20.18
CA PHE A 347 4.37 6.70 20.00
C PHE A 347 3.86 5.98 21.25
N PRO A 348 2.54 5.82 21.43
CA PRO A 348 1.98 5.17 22.61
C PRO A 348 2.34 3.68 22.63
N THR A 349 3.04 3.22 23.67
CA THR A 349 3.47 1.82 23.81
C THR A 349 2.25 0.92 24.00
N GLY A 350 2.22 -0.20 23.26
CA GLY A 350 1.12 -1.17 23.31
C GLY A 350 -0.10 -0.80 22.47
N GLN A 351 -0.18 0.41 21.91
CA GLN A 351 -1.16 0.73 20.87
C GLN A 351 -0.57 0.39 19.50
N LEU A 352 -1.10 -0.68 18.90
CA LEU A 352 -0.60 -1.21 17.64
C LEU A 352 -1.62 -1.05 16.51
N ASP A 353 -1.12 -0.85 15.30
CA ASP A 353 -1.90 -0.89 14.06
C ASP A 353 -2.23 -2.34 13.64
N GLY A 354 -2.96 -2.50 12.52
CA GLY A 354 -3.33 -3.81 11.98
C GLY A 354 -2.14 -4.72 11.64
N ASP A 355 -0.95 -4.14 11.43
CA ASP A 355 0.30 -4.86 11.13
C ASP A 355 1.16 -5.10 12.39
N LEU A 356 0.60 -4.82 13.58
CA LEU A 356 1.27 -4.90 14.88
C LEU A 356 2.51 -4.02 14.97
N GLN A 357 2.43 -2.83 14.38
CA GLN A 357 3.41 -1.79 14.60
C GLN A 357 2.82 -0.72 15.51
N GLN A 358 3.68 -0.09 16.29
CA GLN A 358 3.29 1.04 17.11
C GLN A 358 2.60 2.11 16.28
N VAL A 359 1.53 2.70 16.81
CA VAL A 359 0.85 3.81 16.12
C VAL A 359 1.77 5.04 16.11
N ASP A 360 1.79 5.74 14.98
CA ASP A 360 2.50 7.01 14.82
C ASP A 360 1.50 8.17 14.81
N LEU A 361 1.50 8.97 15.88
CA LEU A 361 0.58 10.09 16.07
C LEU A 361 1.17 11.44 15.63
N ARG A 362 2.34 11.46 14.99
CA ARG A 362 2.91 12.70 14.47
C ARG A 362 1.98 13.33 13.44
N THR A 363 1.79 14.65 13.56
CA THR A 363 0.92 15.44 12.66
C THR A 363 1.55 15.71 11.29
N VAL A 364 2.86 15.52 11.16
CA VAL A 364 3.63 15.61 9.92
C VAL A 364 4.63 14.46 9.85
N ASN A 365 4.77 13.85 8.68
CA ASN A 365 5.73 12.78 8.41
C ASN A 365 6.36 12.96 7.02
N SER A 366 7.32 12.10 6.66
CA SER A 366 8.06 12.14 5.38
C SER A 366 7.18 12.24 4.13
N TRP A 367 6.00 11.63 4.16
CA TRP A 367 5.06 11.61 3.03
C TRP A 367 4.59 13.01 2.65
N ARG A 368 4.56 13.93 3.63
CA ARG A 368 4.07 15.29 3.49
C ARG A 368 5.16 16.34 3.29
N LEU A 369 6.44 15.97 3.44
CA LEU A 369 7.57 16.90 3.34
C LEU A 369 7.80 17.38 1.90
N ARG A 370 7.98 18.68 1.71
CA ARG A 370 8.47 19.31 0.48
C ARG A 370 9.99 19.30 0.44
N LEU A 371 10.56 19.61 -0.73
CA LEU A 371 12.01 19.52 -0.98
C LEU A 371 12.87 20.21 0.10
N ALA A 372 12.53 21.43 0.50
CA ALA A 372 13.31 22.18 1.49
C ALA A 372 13.11 21.70 2.94
N GLU A 373 12.11 20.85 3.18
CA GLU A 373 11.78 20.30 4.50
C GLU A 373 12.44 18.93 4.74
N VAL A 374 12.98 18.30 3.70
CA VAL A 374 13.65 16.99 3.81
C VAL A 374 15.07 17.21 4.35
N SER A 375 15.37 16.60 5.50
CA SER A 375 16.74 16.64 6.05
C SER A 375 17.72 15.85 5.17
N THR A 376 18.99 16.27 5.15
CA THR A 376 20.04 15.54 4.43
C THR A 376 20.19 14.11 4.92
N VAL A 377 20.02 13.88 6.23
CA VAL A 377 20.08 12.55 6.84
C VAL A 377 18.98 11.65 6.27
N GLU A 378 17.73 12.11 6.29
CA GLU A 378 16.60 11.34 5.77
C GLU A 378 16.72 11.05 4.27
N LEU A 379 17.18 12.05 3.49
CA LEU A 379 17.49 11.85 2.06
C LEU A 379 18.48 10.68 1.88
N LEU A 380 19.58 10.68 2.63
CA LEU A 380 20.62 9.65 2.52
C LEU A 380 20.10 8.29 2.98
N GLU A 381 19.37 8.21 4.08
CA GLU A 381 18.78 6.95 4.56
C GLU A 381 17.83 6.34 3.53
N VAL A 382 16.94 7.14 2.95
CA VAL A 382 16.00 6.66 1.92
C VAL A 382 16.75 6.18 0.68
N GLN A 383 17.79 6.89 0.23
CA GLN A 383 18.60 6.44 -0.90
C GLN A 383 19.37 5.14 -0.59
N LEU A 384 19.94 5.04 0.62
CA LEU A 384 20.68 3.87 1.06
C LEU A 384 19.78 2.62 1.08
N VAL A 385 18.61 2.73 1.70
CA VAL A 385 17.67 1.61 1.83
C VAL A 385 17.02 1.26 0.49
N ASN A 386 16.51 2.25 -0.26
CA ASN A 386 15.63 1.99 -1.39
C ASN A 386 16.35 1.77 -2.72
N ALA A 387 17.60 2.22 -2.87
CA ALA A 387 18.31 2.16 -4.15
C ALA A 387 19.73 1.58 -4.04
N ILE A 388 20.53 2.03 -3.06
CA ILE A 388 21.93 1.59 -2.93
C ILE A 388 22.04 0.16 -2.41
N ALA A 389 21.28 -0.22 -1.38
CA ALA A 389 21.27 -1.59 -0.89
C ALA A 389 20.80 -2.61 -1.96
N PRO A 390 19.70 -2.38 -2.71
CA PRO A 390 19.35 -3.21 -3.86
C PRO A 390 20.46 -3.30 -4.91
N PHE A 391 21.14 -2.20 -5.22
CA PHE A 391 22.28 -2.21 -6.15
C PHE A 391 23.39 -3.15 -5.66
N ILE A 392 23.81 -3.02 -4.40
CA ILE A 392 24.86 -3.83 -3.81
C ILE A 392 24.48 -5.31 -3.80
N LEU A 393 23.26 -5.63 -3.34
CA LEU A 393 22.77 -7.01 -3.26
C LEU A 393 22.71 -7.65 -4.64
N ASN A 394 22.14 -6.95 -5.63
CA ASN A 394 22.07 -7.45 -7.02
C ASN A 394 23.47 -7.76 -7.55
N ALA A 395 24.40 -6.81 -7.42
CA ALA A 395 25.77 -6.95 -7.92
C ALA A 395 26.56 -8.07 -7.23
N ARG A 396 26.52 -8.12 -5.89
CA ARG A 396 27.34 -9.07 -5.11
C ARG A 396 26.77 -10.48 -5.06
N LEU A 397 25.45 -10.65 -5.18
CA LEU A 397 24.82 -11.98 -5.17
C LEU A 397 24.75 -12.62 -6.56
N LYS A 398 25.05 -11.88 -7.64
CA LYS A 398 25.08 -12.43 -9.01
C LYS A 398 25.91 -13.72 -9.13
N PRO A 399 27.15 -13.83 -8.58
CA PRO A 399 27.92 -15.08 -8.63
C PRO A 399 27.23 -16.27 -7.96
N LEU A 400 26.53 -16.03 -6.84
CA LEU A 400 25.76 -17.08 -6.16
C LEU A 400 24.55 -17.52 -7.01
N MET A 401 23.90 -16.57 -7.70
CA MET A 401 22.83 -16.88 -8.63
C MET A 401 23.33 -17.62 -9.88
N GLN A 402 24.57 -17.41 -10.31
CA GLN A 402 25.16 -18.12 -11.45
C GLN A 402 25.69 -19.51 -11.09
N ARG A 403 25.78 -19.87 -9.80
CA ARG A 403 26.36 -21.15 -9.34
C ARG A 403 25.66 -22.37 -9.90
N VAL A 404 24.34 -22.29 -10.10
CA VAL A 404 23.55 -23.34 -10.76
C VAL A 404 23.06 -22.79 -12.09
N GLU A 405 23.41 -23.45 -13.19
CA GLU A 405 23.00 -23.03 -14.53
C GLU A 405 21.51 -23.35 -14.78
N THR A 406 20.66 -22.34 -14.64
CA THR A 406 19.22 -22.41 -14.97
C THR A 406 18.79 -21.07 -15.55
N ARG A 407 17.65 -21.03 -16.25
CA ARG A 407 17.10 -19.83 -16.91
C ARG A 407 15.75 -19.39 -16.33
N ASP A 408 15.56 -19.62 -15.04
CA ASP A 408 14.30 -19.40 -14.31
C ASP A 408 14.51 -18.58 -13.03
N LYS A 409 15.62 -17.83 -12.93
CA LYS A 409 15.96 -17.01 -11.76
C LYS A 409 15.36 -15.62 -11.87
N HIS A 410 15.08 -14.99 -10.74
CA HIS A 410 14.40 -13.69 -10.69
C HIS A 410 15.02 -12.73 -9.69
N ILE A 411 15.07 -11.46 -10.07
CA ILE A 411 15.31 -10.35 -9.16
C ILE A 411 14.08 -9.45 -9.22
N VAL A 412 13.42 -9.27 -8.08
CA VAL A 412 12.26 -8.38 -7.95
C VAL A 412 12.66 -7.17 -7.13
N ASN A 413 12.71 -6.01 -7.78
CA ASN A 413 12.89 -4.73 -7.13
C ASN A 413 11.51 -4.15 -6.80
N VAL A 414 11.13 -4.12 -5.52
CA VAL A 414 9.83 -3.61 -5.11
C VAL A 414 9.82 -2.09 -5.25
N SER A 415 9.11 -1.60 -6.25
CA SER A 415 9.01 -0.20 -6.61
C SER A 415 7.59 0.31 -6.39
N ALA A 416 7.31 1.50 -6.89
CA ALA A 416 5.98 2.10 -6.83
C ALA A 416 5.81 3.18 -7.91
N MET A 417 4.57 3.63 -8.09
CA MET A 417 4.21 4.78 -8.94
C MET A 417 5.04 6.05 -8.69
N GLU A 418 5.60 6.21 -7.48
CA GLU A 418 6.50 7.30 -7.09
C GLU A 418 7.76 7.39 -7.97
N GLY A 419 8.22 6.24 -8.48
CA GLY A 419 9.39 6.13 -9.35
C GLY A 419 9.13 6.38 -10.83
N ILE A 420 7.87 6.59 -11.24
CA ILE A 420 7.49 6.82 -12.63
C ILE A 420 7.72 8.28 -13.03
N PHE A 421 8.40 8.49 -14.15
CA PHE A 421 8.74 9.83 -14.63
C PHE A 421 7.53 10.55 -15.25
N TYR A 422 6.80 9.88 -16.15
CA TYR A 422 5.79 10.51 -17.01
C TYR A 422 4.36 10.30 -16.50
N ARG A 423 4.13 10.55 -15.21
CA ARG A 423 2.79 10.50 -14.62
C ARG A 423 2.04 11.81 -14.86
N ALA A 424 0.76 11.70 -15.23
CA ALA A 424 -0.11 12.89 -15.45
C ALA A 424 -0.18 13.81 -14.22
N TYR A 425 -0.11 13.23 -13.02
CA TYR A 425 -0.13 13.96 -11.76
C TYR A 425 0.96 13.41 -10.83
N LYS A 426 1.79 14.32 -10.31
CA LYS A 426 2.78 14.04 -9.27
C LYS A 426 2.68 15.13 -8.22
N THR A 427 2.76 14.75 -6.94
CA THR A 427 2.73 15.72 -5.85
C THR A 427 4.08 16.42 -5.70
N ASP A 428 4.11 17.57 -5.05
CA ASP A 428 5.33 18.32 -4.69
C ASP A 428 5.99 17.82 -3.39
N LYS A 429 5.54 16.66 -2.88
CA LYS A 429 5.92 16.08 -1.58
C LYS A 429 6.74 14.80 -1.73
N HIS A 430 7.37 14.36 -0.64
CA HIS A 430 8.24 13.18 -0.54
C HIS A 430 9.24 13.03 -1.71
N PRO A 431 9.94 14.10 -2.15
CA PRO A 431 10.76 14.05 -3.36
C PRO A 431 11.93 13.05 -3.24
N HIS A 432 12.46 12.83 -2.04
CA HIS A 432 13.54 11.90 -1.78
C HIS A 432 13.13 10.44 -2.06
N THR A 433 11.90 10.04 -1.69
CA THR A 433 11.32 8.72 -2.01
C THR A 433 11.08 8.58 -3.51
N ASN A 434 10.53 9.61 -4.15
CA ASN A 434 10.33 9.64 -5.60
C ASN A 434 11.66 9.42 -6.35
N MET A 435 12.71 10.14 -5.95
CA MET A 435 14.05 9.99 -6.53
C MET A 435 14.61 8.58 -6.33
N ALA A 436 14.47 8.00 -5.14
CA ALA A 436 15.02 6.67 -4.85
C ALA A 436 14.28 5.57 -5.64
N LYS A 437 12.95 5.65 -5.76
CA LYS A 437 12.17 4.71 -6.59
C LYS A 437 12.48 4.85 -8.07
N ALA A 438 12.67 6.07 -8.56
CA ALA A 438 13.13 6.31 -9.93
C ALA A 438 14.53 5.72 -10.19
N ALA A 439 15.46 5.85 -9.23
CA ALA A 439 16.78 5.25 -9.31
C ALA A 439 16.72 3.71 -9.33
N LEU A 440 15.85 3.11 -8.51
CA LEU A 440 15.61 1.65 -8.48
C LEU A 440 15.01 1.14 -9.80
N ASN A 441 14.06 1.87 -10.37
CA ASN A 441 13.51 1.60 -11.70
C ASN A 441 14.60 1.66 -12.77
N MET A 442 15.45 2.70 -12.73
CA MET A 442 16.56 2.86 -13.68
C MET A 442 17.61 1.75 -13.54
N LEU A 443 17.89 1.27 -12.32
CA LEU A 443 18.73 0.10 -12.08
C LEU A 443 18.18 -1.11 -12.85
N THR A 444 16.89 -1.41 -12.69
CA THR A 444 16.23 -2.51 -13.40
C THR A 444 16.36 -2.33 -14.92
N ARG A 445 15.96 -1.16 -15.43
CA ARG A 445 15.97 -0.87 -16.87
C ARG A 445 17.36 -0.98 -17.49
N THR A 446 18.41 -0.63 -16.74
CA THR A 446 19.80 -0.65 -17.22
C THR A 446 20.41 -2.05 -17.14
N SER A 447 20.24 -2.74 -16.01
CA SER A 447 21.00 -3.96 -15.71
C SER A 447 20.29 -5.24 -16.15
N ALA A 448 18.97 -5.23 -16.36
CA ALA A 448 18.23 -6.45 -16.67
C ALA A 448 18.72 -7.17 -17.94
N GLN A 449 19.15 -6.43 -18.98
CA GLN A 449 19.67 -7.03 -20.20
C GLN A 449 20.95 -7.86 -19.98
N ASP A 450 21.83 -7.39 -19.09
CA ASP A 450 23.03 -8.13 -18.72
C ASP A 450 22.65 -9.43 -17.97
N TYR A 451 21.80 -9.31 -16.96
CA TYR A 451 21.38 -10.42 -16.10
C TYR A 451 20.58 -11.49 -16.86
N ALA A 452 19.77 -11.09 -17.84
CA ALA A 452 18.98 -12.03 -18.66
C ALA A 452 19.86 -12.99 -19.47
N ARG A 453 21.09 -12.59 -19.83
CA ARG A 453 22.06 -13.47 -20.51
C ARG A 453 22.41 -14.68 -19.63
N ASP A 454 22.53 -14.43 -18.34
CA ASP A 454 22.81 -15.41 -17.28
C ASP A 454 21.55 -16.16 -16.78
N GLY A 455 20.39 -15.95 -17.41
CA GLY A 455 19.14 -16.58 -17.00
C GLY A 455 18.49 -15.96 -15.76
N ILE A 456 18.86 -14.71 -15.42
CA ILE A 456 18.35 -13.96 -14.27
C ILE A 456 17.44 -12.83 -14.76
N HIS A 457 16.17 -12.89 -14.37
CA HIS A 457 15.10 -12.03 -14.87
C HIS A 457 14.82 -10.93 -13.85
N MET A 458 15.34 -9.72 -14.11
CA MET A 458 15.21 -8.59 -13.20
C MET A 458 14.05 -7.69 -13.60
N ASN A 459 13.10 -7.44 -12.69
CA ASN A 459 11.95 -6.55 -12.90
C ASN A 459 11.74 -5.60 -11.72
N SER A 460 11.12 -4.45 -11.98
CA SER A 460 10.55 -3.56 -10.97
C SER A 460 9.06 -3.85 -10.83
N VAL A 461 8.55 -3.94 -9.61
CA VAL A 461 7.13 -4.28 -9.37
C VAL A 461 6.47 -3.25 -8.47
N ASP A 462 5.38 -2.65 -8.94
CA ASP A 462 4.47 -1.82 -8.15
C ASP A 462 3.51 -2.69 -7.33
N THR A 463 3.42 -2.37 -6.05
CA THR A 463 2.60 -3.12 -5.08
C THR A 463 1.13 -2.70 -5.08
N GLY A 464 0.77 -1.65 -5.82
CA GLY A 464 -0.51 -0.99 -5.70
C GLY A 464 -0.67 -0.22 -4.39
N TRP A 465 -1.84 0.38 -4.19
CA TRP A 465 -2.11 1.22 -3.04
C TRP A 465 -2.71 0.40 -1.90
N ILE A 466 -1.88 0.10 -0.90
CA ILE A 466 -2.27 -0.76 0.24
C ILE A 466 -2.40 -0.02 1.58
N THR A 467 -1.77 1.15 1.71
CA THR A 467 -1.74 1.94 2.95
C THR A 467 -1.89 3.43 2.64
N ASP A 468 -2.57 4.18 3.50
CA ASP A 468 -2.49 5.64 3.47
C ASP A 468 -1.30 6.08 4.32
N GLU A 469 -0.25 6.60 3.68
CA GLU A 469 0.97 7.03 4.36
C GLU A 469 0.84 8.43 4.99
N ASP A 470 -0.33 9.07 4.85
CA ASP A 470 -0.62 10.32 5.52
C ASP A 470 -0.69 10.18 7.06
N PRO A 471 -0.39 11.25 7.81
CA PRO A 471 -0.65 11.33 9.24
C PRO A 471 -2.08 10.88 9.60
N ALA A 472 -2.23 10.21 10.75
CA ALA A 472 -3.45 9.53 11.14
C ALA A 472 -4.71 10.42 11.05
N GLU A 473 -4.63 11.66 11.53
CA GLU A 473 -5.73 12.63 11.46
C GLU A 473 -6.16 12.95 10.01
N ILE A 474 -5.19 13.06 9.10
CA ILE A 474 -5.47 13.36 7.69
C ILE A 474 -6.08 12.13 7.00
N ALA A 475 -5.54 10.93 7.28
CA ALA A 475 -6.07 9.68 6.74
C ALA A 475 -7.52 9.45 7.23
N GLN A 476 -7.79 9.70 8.52
CA GLN A 476 -9.14 9.65 9.09
C GLN A 476 -10.07 10.64 8.40
N ARG A 477 -9.66 11.91 8.25
CA ARG A 477 -10.48 12.91 7.56
C ARG A 477 -10.79 12.53 6.12
N LYS A 478 -9.84 11.97 5.36
CA LYS A 478 -10.12 11.46 4.01
C LYS A 478 -11.13 10.32 4.02
N THR A 479 -11.07 9.46 5.03
CA THR A 479 -12.04 8.37 5.18
C THR A 479 -13.44 8.94 5.42
N GLU A 480 -13.57 9.88 6.36
CA GLU A 480 -14.84 10.52 6.73
C GLU A 480 -15.42 11.41 5.62
N GLU A 481 -14.59 12.22 4.96
CA GLU A 481 -15.04 13.22 3.98
C GLU A 481 -15.13 12.66 2.55
N LEU A 482 -14.24 11.72 2.19
CA LEU A 482 -14.11 11.22 0.82
C LEU A 482 -14.44 9.73 0.67
N GLY A 483 -14.70 9.01 1.77
CA GLY A 483 -14.89 7.56 1.75
C GLY A 483 -13.66 6.81 1.25
N PHE A 484 -12.46 7.40 1.40
CA PHE A 484 -11.24 6.83 0.87
C PHE A 484 -10.75 5.66 1.73
N HIS A 485 -10.57 4.51 1.10
CA HIS A 485 -9.90 3.35 1.66
C HIS A 485 -8.87 2.82 0.66
N PRO A 486 -7.72 2.30 1.11
CA PRO A 486 -6.79 1.62 0.22
C PRO A 486 -7.50 0.47 -0.52
N PRO A 487 -7.40 0.41 -1.86
CA PRO A 487 -8.12 -0.56 -2.68
C PRO A 487 -7.59 -1.99 -2.58
N LEU A 488 -6.39 -2.17 -2.03
CA LEU A 488 -5.66 -3.44 -1.94
C LEU A 488 -5.08 -3.59 -0.53
N ASP A 489 -4.59 -4.78 -0.20
CA ASP A 489 -3.95 -5.07 1.10
C ASP A 489 -2.55 -5.67 0.95
N GLN A 490 -1.89 -5.94 2.08
CA GLN A 490 -0.53 -6.46 2.16
C GLN A 490 -0.39 -7.84 1.50
N VAL A 491 -1.44 -8.65 1.51
CA VAL A 491 -1.45 -9.99 0.89
C VAL A 491 -1.52 -9.88 -0.63
N ASP A 492 -2.29 -8.94 -1.16
CA ASP A 492 -2.34 -8.63 -2.59
C ASP A 492 -1.00 -8.08 -3.09
N ALA A 493 -0.42 -7.12 -2.35
CA ALA A 493 0.91 -6.60 -2.62
C ALA A 493 1.99 -7.70 -2.59
N ALA A 494 1.93 -8.61 -1.62
CA ALA A 494 2.83 -9.77 -1.57
C ALA A 494 2.68 -10.66 -2.80
N ALA A 495 1.44 -10.93 -3.23
CA ALA A 495 1.19 -11.69 -4.45
C ALA A 495 1.77 -11.01 -5.68
N ARG A 496 1.66 -9.67 -5.81
CA ARG A 496 2.23 -8.89 -6.91
C ARG A 496 3.75 -9.03 -7.00
N ILE A 497 4.46 -8.89 -5.87
CA ILE A 497 5.93 -8.98 -5.89
C ILE A 497 6.44 -10.42 -6.05
N CYS A 498 5.65 -11.43 -5.72
CA CYS A 498 5.96 -12.83 -6.01
C CYS A 498 5.54 -13.26 -7.42
N ASP A 499 4.66 -12.52 -8.09
CA ASP A 499 4.06 -12.92 -9.36
C ASP A 499 5.07 -13.16 -10.49
N PRO A 500 6.13 -12.36 -10.70
CA PRO A 500 7.10 -12.63 -11.77
C PRO A 500 7.76 -14.01 -11.66
N ILE A 501 7.94 -14.49 -10.42
CA ILE A 501 8.47 -15.81 -10.12
C ILE A 501 7.39 -16.87 -10.41
N ILE A 502 6.21 -16.70 -9.79
CA ILE A 502 5.13 -17.70 -9.85
C ILE A 502 4.60 -17.85 -11.29
N ASP A 503 4.27 -16.74 -11.95
CA ASP A 503 3.80 -16.71 -13.33
C ASP A 503 4.84 -17.33 -14.26
N GLY A 504 6.12 -16.95 -14.13
CA GLY A 504 7.18 -17.51 -14.97
C GLY A 504 7.33 -19.02 -14.83
N PHE A 505 7.14 -19.59 -13.63
CA PHE A 505 7.16 -21.04 -13.42
C PHE A 505 5.91 -21.75 -13.96
N LEU A 506 4.76 -21.08 -13.96
CA LEU A 506 3.51 -21.64 -14.46
C LEU A 506 3.42 -21.58 -16.00
N THR A 507 3.92 -20.50 -16.60
CA THR A 507 3.82 -20.25 -18.05
C THR A 507 5.06 -20.72 -18.81
N GLY A 508 6.22 -20.80 -18.13
CA GLY A 508 7.53 -20.96 -18.78
C GLY A 508 8.06 -19.67 -19.41
N GLU A 509 7.33 -18.56 -19.30
CA GLU A 509 7.72 -17.25 -19.83
C GLU A 509 8.24 -16.34 -18.71
N HIS A 510 9.54 -16.13 -18.68
CA HIS A 510 10.17 -15.27 -17.68
C HIS A 510 10.40 -13.86 -18.21
N GLN A 511 9.52 -12.93 -17.83
CA GLN A 511 9.64 -11.52 -18.19
C GLN A 511 10.86 -10.88 -17.51
N TRP A 512 11.52 -9.94 -18.19
CA TRP A 512 12.67 -9.20 -17.63
C TRP A 512 12.74 -7.79 -18.19
N GLY A 513 13.37 -6.89 -17.43
CA GLY A 513 13.57 -5.51 -17.82
C GLY A 513 12.27 -4.72 -17.94
N GLN A 514 11.25 -5.08 -17.16
CA GLN A 514 9.95 -4.41 -17.14
C GLN A 514 9.68 -3.70 -15.82
N PHE A 515 8.81 -2.70 -15.88
CA PHE A 515 8.08 -2.18 -14.73
C PHE A 515 6.68 -2.82 -14.76
N LEU A 516 6.36 -3.59 -13.71
CA LEU A 516 5.13 -4.36 -13.63
C LEU A 516 4.18 -3.70 -12.64
N LYS A 517 2.96 -3.45 -13.08
CA LYS A 517 1.88 -2.90 -12.27
C LYS A 517 0.58 -3.61 -12.61
N ASP A 518 -0.20 -3.95 -11.59
CA ASP A 518 -1.46 -4.70 -11.76
C ASP A 518 -1.28 -6.00 -12.55
N TYR A 519 -0.15 -6.69 -12.31
CA TYR A 519 0.26 -7.93 -12.99
C TYR A 519 0.49 -7.78 -14.51
N GLN A 520 0.73 -6.55 -14.98
CA GLN A 520 0.96 -6.22 -16.38
C GLN A 520 2.16 -5.31 -16.56
N VAL A 521 2.73 -5.28 -17.76
CA VAL A 521 3.78 -4.31 -18.12
C VAL A 521 3.17 -2.90 -18.20
N ASP A 522 3.79 -1.95 -17.50
CA ASP A 522 3.40 -0.54 -17.51
C ASP A 522 4.62 0.34 -17.87
N ASN A 523 4.38 1.64 -18.03
CA ASN A 523 5.38 2.63 -18.39
C ASN A 523 6.34 2.91 -17.23
N TRP A 524 7.57 3.27 -17.61
CA TRP A 524 8.66 3.63 -16.70
C TRP A 524 8.51 4.99 -16.02
#